data_AF-A0A2A2LQW5-F1
#
_entry.id   AF-A0A2A2LQW5-F1
#
_cell.length_a   1.000
_cell.length_b   1.000
_cell.length_c   1.000
_cell.angle_alpha   90.00
_cell.angle_beta   90.00
_cell.angle_gamma   90.00
#
_symmetry.space_group_name_H-M   'P 1'
#
loop_
_entity.id
_entity.type
_entity.pdbx_description
1 polymer ?
#
loop_
_entity_poly.entity_id
_entity_poly.type
_entity_poly.pdbx_seq_one_letter_code
_entity_poly.pdbx_strand_id
1 'polypeptide(L)'
;MDEEMPSLFRSLSARFRRAPVQAGSSADQNYDHSSGGNSLPPKFDHRRQLCCKVLLLDGSDLNVVVSKNAAGAEVYEQVFYSLDLEERDYFGLQFTDHYNVQHWLDPVKKIAKQVPIGPPYTFRFRVKFYTTEPTSNLKEELTRYQYFLQLKDDILNNRLPCPKDVAAELAGYALQSELGDFSPMEHTAVTVSEFRFHPEQDEAMDLQILERYKLCRGQTPAQAEINYLNRAKYLEMYGVDMHIVRGRDGNNYKLGLTPQGMLVFDGAQKIGLFFWDKIQKLDFKNKKLTLVVEEDADQSNNGQIQLHTFVFNLESHKACKHLWKCAIEHHSFFRLKTHLGPRQNRSQLFRLGSTFKYRGRTEYETVHKDGARLSRRHSSTFERRPSQRYGPRESHAMSRQIRRDQFKQEV
;
A
#
# COMPACT_ATOMS: atom_id res chain seq x y z
N MET A 1 29.68 -22.27 39.01
CA MET A 1 30.09 -20.86 38.94
C MET A 1 30.62 -20.61 37.54
N ASP A 2 29.86 -21.00 36.51
CA ASP A 2 28.63 -20.35 35.96
C ASP A 2 29.09 -19.30 34.93
N GLU A 3 28.72 -19.33 33.65
CA GLU A 3 27.67 -20.02 32.91
C GLU A 3 28.04 -20.01 31.41
N GLU A 4 27.62 -21.03 30.67
CA GLU A 4 27.71 -21.15 29.21
C GLU A 4 26.75 -20.20 28.48
N MET A 5 27.10 -19.80 27.24
CA MET A 5 26.23 -19.91 26.05
C MET A 5 26.96 -19.45 24.77
N PRO A 6 27.12 -20.31 23.74
CA PRO A 6 27.77 -19.97 22.48
C PRO A 6 26.81 -19.45 21.39
N SER A 7 27.38 -18.63 20.52
CA SER A 7 26.82 -17.98 19.34
C SER A 7 26.71 -18.93 18.14
N LEU A 8 25.51 -19.10 17.58
CA LEU A 8 25.29 -19.80 16.31
C LEU A 8 24.26 -19.04 15.46
N PHE A 9 24.72 -18.11 14.63
CA PHE A 9 23.96 -17.58 13.49
C PHE A 9 24.92 -17.23 12.33
N ARG A 10 25.12 -18.20 11.43
CA ARG A 10 25.63 -17.95 10.07
C ARG A 10 25.29 -19.15 9.17
N SER A 11 24.22 -19.05 8.39
CA SER A 11 24.15 -19.47 6.98
C SER A 11 22.70 -19.50 6.49
N LEU A 12 22.28 -18.53 5.68
CA LEU A 12 21.23 -18.71 4.67
C LEU A 12 21.43 -17.64 3.58
N SER A 13 22.39 -17.87 2.70
CA SER A 13 22.60 -17.06 1.49
C SER A 13 23.24 -17.93 0.41
N ALA A 14 22.43 -18.72 -0.30
CA ALA A 14 22.73 -19.21 -1.65
C ALA A 14 21.58 -20.09 -2.14
N ARG A 15 20.54 -19.49 -2.72
CA ARG A 15 19.65 -20.13 -3.69
C ARG A 15 18.85 -19.02 -4.37
N PHE A 16 18.68 -19.15 -5.68
CA PHE A 16 18.12 -18.17 -6.64
C PHE A 16 19.13 -17.26 -7.33
N ARG A 17 19.96 -17.87 -8.20
CA ARG A 17 20.35 -17.27 -9.48
C ARG A 17 19.82 -18.20 -10.58
N ARG A 18 18.90 -17.72 -11.42
CA ARG A 18 18.56 -18.36 -12.70
C ARG A 18 19.42 -17.69 -13.78
N ALA A 19 20.13 -18.50 -14.54
CA ALA A 19 20.69 -18.14 -15.84
C ALA A 19 19.89 -18.89 -16.94
N PRO A 20 19.84 -18.40 -18.18
CA PRO A 20 18.89 -18.86 -19.20
C PRO A 20 19.35 -20.15 -19.91
N VAL A 21 18.39 -20.96 -20.36
CA VAL A 21 18.63 -22.20 -21.12
C VAL A 21 18.54 -21.92 -22.61
N GLN A 22 19.59 -22.27 -23.36
CA GLN A 22 19.58 -22.46 -24.81
C GLN A 22 19.28 -23.93 -25.17
N ALA A 23 18.63 -24.12 -26.31
CA ALA A 23 18.21 -25.42 -26.86
C ALA A 23 19.37 -26.19 -27.53
N GLY A 24 19.28 -27.54 -27.53
CA GLY A 24 20.17 -28.40 -28.33
C GLY A 24 20.06 -29.91 -28.04
N SER A 25 19.27 -30.59 -28.87
CA SER A 25 19.28 -32.00 -29.34
C SER A 25 20.24 -33.09 -28.80
N SER A 26 19.62 -34.26 -28.55
CA SER A 26 19.97 -35.64 -28.96
C SER A 26 21.17 -36.41 -28.37
N ALA A 27 20.85 -37.56 -27.72
CA ALA A 27 21.33 -38.94 -27.98
C ALA A 27 21.65 -39.76 -26.71
N ASP A 28 21.21 -41.02 -26.74
CA ASP A 28 21.29 -42.06 -25.71
C ASP A 28 22.70 -42.44 -25.26
N GLN A 29 22.85 -42.83 -23.98
CA GLN A 29 23.46 -44.11 -23.58
C GLN A 29 23.36 -44.38 -22.07
N ASN A 30 22.95 -45.60 -21.73
CA ASN A 30 22.89 -46.20 -20.41
C ASN A 30 24.26 -46.33 -19.75
N TYR A 31 24.39 -45.90 -18.49
CA TYR A 31 25.27 -46.53 -17.49
C TYR A 31 24.66 -46.41 -16.10
N ASP A 32 24.58 -47.56 -15.42
CA ASP A 32 24.05 -47.73 -14.08
C ASP A 32 25.21 -47.70 -13.07
N HIS A 33 25.17 -46.80 -12.09
CA HIS A 33 25.85 -46.95 -10.80
C HIS A 33 25.32 -45.95 -9.75
N SER A 34 24.57 -46.50 -8.80
CA SER A 34 24.51 -46.22 -7.36
C SER A 34 24.84 -44.82 -6.78
N SER A 35 23.92 -44.39 -5.90
CA SER A 35 24.11 -43.57 -4.69
C SER A 35 24.40 -42.07 -4.86
N GLY A 36 23.32 -41.31 -5.00
CA GLY A 36 23.25 -39.89 -4.67
C GLY A 36 21.82 -39.53 -4.29
N GLY A 37 21.56 -39.29 -3.01
CA GLY A 37 20.24 -38.91 -2.50
C GLY A 37 19.80 -37.56 -3.09
N ASN A 38 19.13 -37.59 -4.24
CA ASN A 38 18.35 -36.47 -4.74
C ASN A 38 17.13 -36.32 -3.83
N SER A 39 17.27 -35.51 -2.78
CA SER A 39 16.11 -34.98 -2.06
C SER A 39 15.33 -34.11 -3.04
N LEU A 40 14.33 -34.72 -3.69
CA LEU A 40 13.24 -34.01 -4.32
C LEU A 40 12.77 -32.91 -3.35
N PRO A 41 12.49 -31.68 -3.82
CA PRO A 41 11.97 -30.65 -2.96
C PRO A 41 10.75 -31.21 -2.21
N PRO A 42 10.65 -30.97 -0.89
CA PRO A 42 9.60 -31.58 -0.08
C PRO A 42 8.24 -31.30 -0.72
N LYS A 43 7.51 -32.36 -1.06
CA LYS A 43 6.17 -32.26 -1.67
C LYS A 43 5.26 -31.46 -0.73
N PHE A 44 4.54 -30.48 -1.28
CA PHE A 44 3.58 -29.68 -0.52
C PHE A 44 2.54 -30.59 0.15
N ASP A 45 2.51 -30.59 1.48
CA ASP A 45 1.56 -31.39 2.24
C ASP A 45 0.28 -30.59 2.49
N HIS A 46 -0.71 -30.78 1.63
CA HIS A 46 -2.04 -30.15 1.74
C HIS A 46 -2.74 -30.40 3.09
N ARG A 47 -2.34 -31.42 3.87
CA ARG A 47 -2.93 -31.68 5.20
C ARG A 47 -2.30 -30.81 6.28
N ARG A 48 -1.04 -30.39 6.11
CA ARG A 48 -0.25 -29.65 7.11
C ARG A 48 0.08 -28.21 6.71
N GLN A 49 -0.02 -27.88 5.43
CA GLN A 49 0.40 -26.59 4.88
C GLN A 49 -0.74 -25.88 4.16
N LEU A 50 -0.63 -24.56 4.11
CA LEU A 50 -1.51 -23.66 3.36
C LEU A 50 -0.67 -22.86 2.38
N CYS A 51 -1.20 -22.67 1.18
CA CYS A 51 -0.63 -21.78 0.18
C CYS A 51 -1.37 -20.43 0.23
N CYS A 52 -0.59 -19.37 0.32
CA CYS A 52 -1.04 -17.98 0.33
C CYS A 52 -0.44 -17.28 -0.90
N LYS A 53 -1.28 -16.94 -1.88
CA LYS A 53 -0.87 -16.12 -3.02
C LYS A 53 -0.96 -14.65 -2.63
N VAL A 54 0.15 -13.93 -2.65
CA VAL A 54 0.22 -12.50 -2.32
C VAL A 54 0.48 -11.72 -3.60
N LEU A 55 -0.47 -10.87 -4.01
CA LEU A 55 -0.30 -9.92 -5.10
C LEU A 55 0.47 -8.71 -4.58
N LEU A 56 1.62 -8.42 -5.18
CA LEU A 56 2.52 -7.31 -4.83
C LEU A 56 2.17 -6.04 -5.62
N LEU A 57 2.72 -4.90 -5.18
CA LEU A 57 2.42 -3.59 -5.78
C LEU A 57 3.06 -3.39 -7.16
N ASP A 58 4.07 -4.18 -7.50
CA ASP A 58 4.70 -4.21 -8.82
C ASP A 58 3.95 -5.12 -9.83
N GLY A 59 2.78 -5.62 -9.45
CA GLY A 59 1.94 -6.52 -10.25
C GLY A 59 2.36 -7.99 -10.23
N SER A 60 3.48 -8.33 -9.57
CA SER A 60 3.91 -9.71 -9.42
C SER A 60 3.18 -10.45 -8.30
N ASP A 61 3.28 -11.78 -8.28
CA ASP A 61 2.77 -12.59 -7.18
C ASP A 61 3.86 -13.36 -6.44
N LEU A 62 3.72 -13.41 -5.12
CA LEU A 62 4.55 -14.19 -4.21
C LEU A 62 3.71 -15.32 -3.61
N ASN A 63 4.18 -16.57 -3.77
CA ASN A 63 3.53 -17.74 -3.18
C ASN A 63 4.19 -18.07 -1.84
N VAL A 64 3.47 -17.84 -0.75
CA VAL A 64 3.93 -18.09 0.62
C VAL A 64 3.31 -19.38 1.13
N VAL A 65 4.14 -20.32 1.56
CA VAL A 65 3.71 -21.59 2.17
C VAL A 65 3.91 -21.52 3.68
N VAL A 66 2.82 -21.68 4.44
CA VAL A 66 2.83 -21.64 5.90
C VAL A 66 2.15 -22.87 6.50
N SER A 67 2.31 -23.08 7.81
CA SER A 67 1.59 -24.11 8.54
C SER A 67 0.07 -23.92 8.47
N LYS A 68 -0.71 -25.01 8.51
CA LYS A 68 -2.18 -24.95 8.52
C LYS A 68 -2.78 -24.21 9.70
N ASN A 69 -2.03 -24.09 10.78
CA ASN A 69 -2.41 -23.35 11.98
C ASN A 69 -1.81 -21.94 12.05
N ALA A 70 -1.15 -21.49 10.98
CA ALA A 70 -0.38 -20.25 10.98
C ALA A 70 -1.24 -19.02 11.28
N ALA A 71 -0.63 -18.10 12.03
CA ALA A 71 -1.18 -16.76 12.23
C ALA A 71 -0.88 -15.87 11.02
N GLY A 72 -1.59 -14.75 10.88
CA GLY A 72 -1.33 -13.80 9.81
C GLY A 72 0.11 -13.26 9.82
N ALA A 73 0.73 -13.13 10.99
CA ALA A 73 2.10 -12.66 11.18
C ALA A 73 3.13 -13.45 10.37
N GLU A 74 2.97 -14.78 10.25
CA GLU A 74 3.91 -15.62 9.50
C GLU A 74 3.91 -15.28 8.00
N VAL A 75 2.76 -14.91 7.43
CA VAL A 75 2.68 -14.45 6.03
C VAL A 75 3.30 -13.07 5.88
N TYR A 76 3.02 -12.16 6.82
CA TYR A 76 3.64 -10.84 6.84
C TYR A 76 5.16 -10.92 6.86
N GLU A 77 5.73 -11.72 7.76
CA GLU A 77 7.19 -11.89 7.88
C GLU A 77 7.83 -12.37 6.59
N GLN A 78 7.22 -13.35 5.91
CA GLN A 78 7.73 -13.87 4.63
C GLN A 78 7.65 -12.82 3.52
N VAL A 79 6.54 -12.07 3.44
CA VAL A 79 6.38 -10.97 2.46
C VAL A 79 7.43 -9.90 2.69
N PHE A 80 7.55 -9.38 3.91
CA PHE A 80 8.52 -8.33 4.22
C PHE A 80 9.97 -8.77 4.03
N TYR A 81 10.28 -10.02 4.39
CA TYR A 81 11.59 -10.59 4.14
C TYR A 81 11.90 -10.70 2.64
N SER A 82 10.95 -11.19 1.84
CA SER A 82 11.13 -11.34 0.39
C SER A 82 11.33 -10.02 -0.34
N LEU A 83 10.72 -8.94 0.16
CA LEU A 83 10.85 -7.59 -0.38
C LEU A 83 12.07 -6.84 0.17
N ASP A 84 12.74 -7.35 1.22
CA ASP A 84 13.74 -6.62 2.01
C ASP A 84 13.23 -5.28 2.59
N LEU A 85 11.98 -5.27 3.07
CA LEU A 85 11.31 -4.08 3.57
C LEU A 85 11.43 -3.94 5.10
N GLU A 86 11.99 -2.83 5.59
CA GLU A 86 12.17 -2.57 7.04
C GLU A 86 11.09 -1.63 7.59
N GLU A 87 10.62 -0.64 6.83
CA GLU A 87 9.53 0.28 7.21
C GLU A 87 8.13 -0.39 7.09
N ARG A 88 8.00 -1.56 7.72
CA ARG A 88 6.87 -2.50 7.59
C ARG A 88 5.53 -1.93 8.08
N ASP A 89 5.56 -1.02 9.05
CA ASP A 89 4.35 -0.56 9.74
C ASP A 89 3.39 0.19 8.82
N TYR A 90 3.90 0.76 7.72
CA TYR A 90 3.09 1.45 6.72
C TYR A 90 2.25 0.51 5.84
N PHE A 91 2.54 -0.79 5.84
CA PHE A 91 1.97 -1.74 4.90
C PHE A 91 1.09 -2.78 5.58
N GLY A 92 0.20 -3.38 4.79
CA GLY A 92 -0.71 -4.42 5.23
C GLY A 92 -0.99 -5.43 4.11
N LEU A 93 -1.60 -6.55 4.51
CA LEU A 93 -2.16 -7.53 3.58
C LEU A 93 -3.68 -7.44 3.62
N GLN A 94 -4.31 -7.19 2.47
CA GLN A 94 -5.76 -7.18 2.33
C GLN A 94 -6.27 -8.49 1.74
N PHE A 95 -7.43 -8.95 2.21
CA PHE A 95 -8.23 -10.00 1.58
C PHE A 95 -9.67 -9.50 1.38
N THR A 96 -10.43 -10.17 0.52
CA THR A 96 -11.85 -9.85 0.32
C THR A 96 -12.73 -10.93 0.94
N ASP A 97 -13.90 -10.54 1.42
CA ASP A 97 -14.94 -11.49 1.84
C ASP A 97 -15.90 -11.85 0.68
N HIS A 98 -16.90 -12.68 0.96
CA HIS A 98 -17.91 -13.11 -0.02
C HIS A 98 -18.76 -11.98 -0.61
N TYR A 99 -18.71 -10.78 -0.02
CA TYR A 99 -19.42 -9.58 -0.48
C TYR A 99 -18.48 -8.57 -1.13
N ASN A 100 -17.25 -8.99 -1.49
CA ASN A 100 -16.20 -8.14 -2.04
C ASN A 100 -15.74 -6.99 -1.12
N VAL A 101 -16.05 -7.06 0.19
CA VAL A 101 -15.55 -6.08 1.16
C VAL A 101 -14.09 -6.41 1.47
N GLN A 102 -13.24 -5.39 1.42
CA GLN A 102 -11.83 -5.51 1.74
C GLN A 102 -11.61 -5.51 3.26
N HIS A 103 -10.76 -6.42 3.73
CA HIS A 103 -10.38 -6.55 5.14
C HIS A 103 -8.86 -6.66 5.26
N TRP A 104 -8.29 -6.00 6.26
CA TRP A 104 -6.90 -6.20 6.62
C TRP A 104 -6.71 -7.53 7.37
N LEU A 105 -5.67 -8.28 6.99
CA LEU A 105 -5.25 -9.50 7.69
C LEU A 105 -4.76 -9.13 9.09
N ASP A 106 -5.42 -9.68 10.11
CA ASP A 106 -5.02 -9.52 11.51
C ASP A 106 -3.80 -10.43 11.78
N PRO A 107 -2.63 -9.87 12.14
CA PRO A 107 -1.41 -10.66 12.29
C PRO A 107 -1.49 -11.68 13.43
N VAL A 108 -2.34 -11.46 14.44
CA VAL A 108 -2.42 -12.32 15.62
C VAL A 108 -3.36 -13.50 15.40
N LYS A 109 -4.31 -13.39 14.47
CA LYS A 109 -5.32 -14.43 14.24
C LYS A 109 -4.84 -15.47 13.24
N LYS A 110 -5.30 -16.71 13.43
CA LYS A 110 -5.12 -17.79 12.46
C LYS A 110 -5.78 -17.43 11.13
N ILE A 111 -5.07 -17.68 10.02
CA ILE A 111 -5.54 -17.34 8.67
C ILE A 111 -6.91 -17.98 8.38
N ALA A 112 -7.03 -19.29 8.57
CA ALA A 112 -8.26 -20.05 8.35
C ALA A 112 -9.45 -19.65 9.26
N LYS A 113 -9.22 -18.83 10.29
CA LYS A 113 -10.28 -18.34 11.20
C LYS A 113 -10.77 -16.94 10.85
N GLN A 114 -10.10 -16.23 9.95
CA GLN A 114 -10.43 -14.84 9.60
C GLN A 114 -10.61 -14.62 8.10
N VAL A 115 -9.98 -15.43 7.25
CA VAL A 115 -10.09 -15.33 5.80
C VAL A 115 -11.17 -16.30 5.32
N PRO A 116 -12.30 -15.81 4.81
CA PRO A 116 -13.44 -16.66 4.50
C PRO A 116 -13.31 -17.39 3.16
N ILE A 117 -12.46 -16.92 2.25
CA ILE A 117 -12.28 -17.46 0.89
C ILE A 117 -10.90 -18.12 0.80
N GLY A 118 -10.86 -19.41 0.47
CA GLY A 118 -9.66 -20.21 0.28
C GLY A 118 -9.86 -21.66 0.74
N PRO A 119 -8.84 -22.54 0.61
CA PRO A 119 -7.56 -22.33 -0.08
C PRO A 119 -7.66 -22.40 -1.62
N PRO A 120 -6.69 -21.84 -2.38
CA PRO A 120 -5.56 -21.02 -1.90
C PRO A 120 -6.06 -19.68 -1.34
N TYR A 121 -5.43 -19.20 -0.27
CA TYR A 121 -5.75 -17.88 0.27
C TYR A 121 -5.09 -16.81 -0.59
N THR A 122 -5.82 -15.75 -0.94
CA THR A 122 -5.29 -14.66 -1.76
C THR A 122 -5.23 -13.37 -0.96
N PHE A 123 -4.07 -12.72 -0.98
CA PHE A 123 -3.83 -11.44 -0.33
C PHE A 123 -3.32 -10.41 -1.34
N ARG A 124 -3.54 -9.13 -1.03
CA ARG A 124 -2.96 -7.99 -1.74
C ARG A 124 -2.07 -7.22 -0.77
N PHE A 125 -0.80 -7.07 -1.11
CA PHE A 125 0.11 -6.19 -0.40
C PHE A 125 -0.23 -4.75 -0.74
N ARG A 126 -0.50 -3.92 0.27
CA ARG A 126 -1.03 -2.56 0.12
C ARG A 126 -0.42 -1.63 1.16
N VAL A 127 -0.35 -0.34 0.84
CA VAL A 127 -0.11 0.70 1.85
C VAL A 127 -1.36 0.78 2.73
N LYS A 128 -1.16 0.64 4.05
CA LYS A 128 -2.21 0.72 5.07
C LYS A 128 -2.29 2.13 5.67
N PHE A 129 -1.15 2.74 5.94
CA PHE A 129 -1.08 4.08 6.53
C PHE A 129 -0.31 5.00 5.60
N TYR A 130 -0.98 6.01 5.04
CA TYR A 130 -0.34 6.97 4.14
C TYR A 130 0.30 8.08 4.97
N THR A 131 1.56 8.44 4.75
CA THR A 131 2.17 9.55 5.49
C THR A 131 1.85 10.90 4.84
N THR A 132 1.73 11.96 5.63
CA THR A 132 1.56 13.34 5.12
C THR A 132 2.87 13.95 4.61
N GLU A 133 4.02 13.40 5.03
CA GLU A 133 5.33 13.90 4.63
C GLU A 133 6.21 12.78 4.07
N PRO A 134 5.96 12.32 2.82
CA PRO A 134 6.69 11.21 2.22
C PRO A 134 8.21 11.39 2.21
N THR A 135 8.66 12.62 1.96
CA THR A 135 10.10 12.93 1.88
C THR A 135 10.79 12.81 3.24
N SER A 136 10.14 13.21 4.33
CA SER A 136 10.76 13.20 5.65
C SER A 136 10.51 11.91 6.42
N ASN A 137 9.34 11.28 6.24
CA ASN A 137 8.94 10.12 7.04
C ASN A 137 9.35 8.78 6.41
N LEU A 138 9.40 8.67 5.08
CA LEU A 138 9.83 7.44 4.39
C LEU A 138 11.33 7.48 4.15
N LYS A 139 12.10 6.77 4.98
CA LYS A 139 13.56 6.83 4.97
C LYS A 139 14.17 5.99 3.85
N GLU A 140 13.62 4.81 3.56
CA GLU A 140 14.16 3.92 2.54
C GLU A 140 13.63 4.28 1.14
N GLU A 141 14.50 4.20 0.14
CA GLU A 141 14.11 4.38 -1.27
C GLU A 141 13.10 3.33 -1.71
N LEU A 142 13.29 2.08 -1.27
CA LEU A 142 12.36 0.99 -1.53
C LEU A 142 10.95 1.31 -1.02
N THR A 143 10.82 1.84 0.21
CA THR A 143 9.52 2.22 0.78
C THR A 143 8.84 3.30 -0.07
N ARG A 144 9.60 4.32 -0.49
CA ARG A 144 9.08 5.37 -1.39
C ARG A 144 8.63 4.80 -2.72
N TYR A 145 9.38 3.87 -3.29
CA TYR A 145 9.01 3.18 -4.51
C TYR A 145 7.72 2.35 -4.34
N GLN A 146 7.54 1.64 -3.23
CA GLN A 146 6.30 0.91 -2.95
C GLN A 146 5.09 1.86 -2.82
N TYR A 147 5.26 3.03 -2.18
CA TYR A 147 4.23 4.07 -2.15
C TYR A 147 3.90 4.61 -3.55
N PHE A 148 4.92 4.84 -4.37
CA PHE A 148 4.76 5.31 -5.74
C PHE A 148 3.95 4.30 -6.57
N LEU A 149 4.26 3.01 -6.46
CA LEU A 149 3.49 1.94 -7.11
C LEU A 149 2.03 1.88 -6.63
N GLN A 150 1.80 2.01 -5.32
CA GLN A 150 0.45 2.06 -4.75
C GLN A 150 -0.36 3.21 -5.33
N LEU A 151 0.20 4.43 -5.39
CA LEU A 151 -0.51 5.60 -5.90
C LEU A 151 -0.74 5.53 -7.42
N LYS A 152 0.21 4.98 -8.19
CA LYS A 152 0.00 4.69 -9.62
C LYS A 152 -1.20 3.77 -9.81
N ASP A 153 -1.28 2.67 -9.05
CA ASP A 153 -2.41 1.74 -9.10
C ASP A 153 -3.72 2.40 -8.65
N ASP A 154 -3.68 3.23 -7.61
CA ASP A 154 -4.86 3.90 -7.07
C ASP A 154 -5.46 4.91 -8.05
N ILE A 155 -4.63 5.69 -8.74
CA ILE A 155 -5.10 6.63 -9.76
C ILE A 155 -5.64 5.87 -10.98
N LEU A 156 -4.91 4.86 -11.46
CA LEU A 156 -5.31 4.09 -12.64
C LEU A 156 -6.67 3.39 -12.44
N ASN A 157 -6.91 2.83 -11.25
CA ASN A 157 -8.16 2.14 -10.93
C ASN A 157 -9.23 3.06 -10.31
N ASN A 158 -9.03 4.39 -10.37
CA ASN A 158 -9.95 5.40 -9.83
C ASN A 158 -10.28 5.24 -8.33
N ARG A 159 -9.38 4.61 -7.55
CA ARG A 159 -9.43 4.61 -6.08
C ARG A 159 -8.98 5.95 -5.51
N LEU A 160 -8.11 6.64 -6.23
CA LEU A 160 -7.67 8.00 -5.96
C LEU A 160 -8.05 8.87 -7.15
N PRO A 161 -9.23 9.52 -7.12
CA PRO A 161 -9.64 10.46 -8.16
C PRO A 161 -8.57 11.53 -8.37
N CYS A 162 -8.17 11.71 -9.63
CA CYS A 162 -7.08 12.60 -10.01
C CYS A 162 -7.47 13.42 -11.23
N PRO A 163 -7.49 14.76 -11.17
CA PRO A 163 -7.72 15.58 -12.35
C PRO A 163 -6.70 15.29 -13.47
N LYS A 164 -7.13 15.33 -14.74
CA LYS A 164 -6.30 14.94 -15.90
C LYS A 164 -4.98 15.71 -15.99
N ASP A 165 -4.99 17.01 -15.68
CA ASP A 165 -3.80 17.87 -15.70
C ASP A 165 -2.78 17.45 -14.63
N VAL A 166 -3.26 17.10 -13.44
CA VAL A 166 -2.43 16.56 -12.35
C VAL A 166 -1.92 15.16 -12.69
N ALA A 167 -2.79 14.30 -13.22
CA ALA A 167 -2.41 12.97 -13.66
C ALA A 167 -1.36 13.00 -14.78
N ALA A 168 -1.41 13.99 -15.67
CA ALA A 168 -0.40 14.18 -16.71
C ALA A 168 0.97 14.58 -16.13
N GLU A 169 0.99 15.45 -15.11
CA GLU A 169 2.21 15.80 -14.38
C GLU A 169 2.81 14.57 -13.69
N LEU A 170 1.99 13.81 -12.98
CA LEU A 170 2.38 12.57 -12.29
C LEU A 170 2.90 11.51 -13.27
N ALA A 171 2.28 11.36 -14.43
CA ALA A 171 2.73 10.46 -15.49
C ALA A 171 4.11 10.86 -16.05
N GLY A 172 4.40 12.16 -16.14
CA GLY A 172 5.74 12.66 -16.52
C GLY A 172 6.83 12.17 -15.57
N TYR A 173 6.60 12.26 -14.26
CA TYR A 173 7.52 11.70 -13.25
C TYR A 173 7.62 10.18 -13.36
N ALA A 174 6.51 9.48 -13.62
CA ALA A 174 6.52 8.02 -13.77
C ALA A 174 7.33 7.56 -15.00
N LEU A 175 7.22 8.27 -16.12
CA LEU A 175 8.03 8.01 -17.32
C LEU A 175 9.51 8.33 -17.08
N GLN A 176 9.84 9.42 -16.38
CA GLN A 176 11.23 9.73 -16.02
C GLN A 176 11.84 8.67 -15.10
N SER A 177 11.07 8.14 -14.14
CA SER A 177 11.52 7.05 -13.27
C SER A 177 11.80 5.76 -14.05
N GLU A 178 10.96 5.44 -15.04
CA GLU A 178 11.05 4.16 -15.75
C GLU A 178 11.96 4.18 -16.98
N LEU A 179 11.93 5.26 -17.77
CA LEU A 179 12.63 5.37 -19.06
C LEU A 179 13.89 6.25 -18.99
N GLY A 180 14.10 6.96 -17.88
CA GLY A 180 15.17 7.94 -17.75
C GLY A 180 14.90 9.21 -18.55
N ASP A 181 15.95 9.92 -18.97
CA ASP A 181 15.82 11.21 -19.66
C ASP A 181 15.11 11.11 -21.01
N PHE A 182 14.29 12.12 -21.31
CA PHE A 182 13.61 12.22 -22.60
C PHE A 182 14.59 12.30 -23.79
N SER A 183 14.42 11.41 -24.77
CA SER A 183 15.10 11.43 -26.06
C SER A 183 14.08 11.65 -27.20
N PRO A 184 14.16 12.74 -27.98
CA PRO A 184 13.24 12.98 -29.10
C PRO A 184 13.25 11.88 -30.18
N MET A 185 14.32 11.09 -30.26
CA MET A 185 14.46 9.99 -31.23
C MET A 185 13.69 8.73 -30.79
N GLU A 186 13.54 8.52 -29.49
CA GLU A 186 12.98 7.30 -28.89
C GLU A 186 11.58 7.53 -28.30
N HIS A 187 11.37 8.72 -27.73
CA HIS A 187 10.20 9.05 -26.94
C HIS A 187 9.27 9.99 -27.70
N THR A 188 8.08 9.49 -28.00
CA THR A 188 7.02 10.21 -28.72
C THR A 188 5.69 9.97 -28.03
N ALA A 189 4.63 10.63 -28.51
CA ALA A 189 3.27 10.38 -28.02
C ALA A 189 2.83 8.91 -28.24
N VAL A 190 3.37 8.25 -29.27
CA VAL A 190 3.20 6.80 -29.49
C VAL A 190 3.75 6.02 -28.29
N THR A 191 4.98 6.33 -27.87
CA THR A 191 5.62 5.71 -26.71
C THR A 191 4.80 5.92 -25.43
N VAL A 192 4.30 7.15 -25.20
CA VAL A 192 3.43 7.45 -24.05
C VAL A 192 2.15 6.62 -24.07
N SER A 193 1.54 6.46 -25.24
CA SER A 193 0.31 5.70 -25.43
C SER A 193 0.46 4.20 -25.20
N GLU A 194 1.67 3.68 -25.02
CA GLU A 194 1.91 2.29 -24.58
C GLU A 194 1.65 2.12 -23.07
N PHE A 195 1.54 3.20 -22.31
CA PHE A 195 1.31 3.18 -20.87
C PHE A 195 -0.12 3.59 -20.52
N ARG A 196 -0.59 3.23 -19.32
CA ARG A 196 -1.87 3.68 -18.75
C ARG A 196 -1.61 4.31 -17.39
N PHE A 197 -1.86 5.61 -17.29
CA PHE A 197 -1.67 6.41 -16.08
C PHE A 197 -2.99 6.89 -15.48
N HIS A 198 -4.05 6.94 -16.28
CA HIS A 198 -5.36 7.45 -15.87
C HIS A 198 -6.48 6.68 -16.59
N PRO A 199 -7.63 6.40 -15.95
CA PRO A 199 -8.74 5.64 -16.55
C PRO A 199 -9.29 6.29 -17.83
N GLU A 200 -9.25 7.61 -17.92
CA GLU A 200 -9.76 8.39 -19.06
C GLU A 200 -8.64 8.98 -19.94
N GLN A 201 -7.50 8.29 -20.05
CA GLN A 201 -6.37 8.73 -20.85
C GLN A 201 -6.70 8.71 -22.36
N ASP A 202 -6.69 9.89 -22.97
CA ASP A 202 -6.98 10.14 -24.38
C ASP A 202 -5.74 10.70 -25.11
N GLU A 203 -5.89 10.96 -26.42
CA GLU A 203 -4.81 11.45 -27.27
C GLU A 203 -4.27 12.82 -26.83
N ALA A 204 -5.15 13.70 -26.36
CA ALA A 204 -4.75 15.02 -25.87
C ALA A 204 -3.93 14.90 -24.57
N MET A 205 -4.33 13.98 -23.70
CA MET A 205 -3.58 13.67 -22.48
C MET A 205 -2.21 13.04 -22.80
N ASP A 206 -2.11 12.15 -23.79
CA ASP A 206 -0.85 11.55 -24.23
C ASP A 206 0.18 12.63 -24.63
N LEU A 207 -0.27 13.68 -25.33
CA LEU A 207 0.58 14.84 -25.66
C LEU A 207 0.95 15.67 -24.44
N GLN A 208 0.02 15.92 -23.51
CA GLN A 208 0.32 16.64 -22.28
C GLN A 208 1.34 15.90 -21.41
N ILE A 209 1.21 14.57 -21.29
CA ILE A 209 2.16 13.72 -20.58
C ILE A 209 3.55 13.83 -21.22
N LEU A 210 3.63 13.79 -22.55
CA LEU A 210 4.90 13.94 -23.27
C LEU A 210 5.58 15.27 -22.94
N GLU A 211 4.84 16.37 -22.90
CA GLU A 211 5.40 17.68 -22.51
C GLU A 211 5.85 17.70 -21.04
N ARG A 212 5.08 17.09 -20.13
CA ARG A 212 5.49 16.96 -18.72
C ARG A 212 6.76 16.12 -18.56
N TYR A 213 6.87 15.02 -19.31
CA TYR A 213 8.04 14.15 -19.28
C TYR A 213 9.33 14.89 -19.71
N LYS A 214 9.27 15.75 -20.74
CA LYS A 214 10.42 16.58 -21.14
C LYS A 214 10.95 17.48 -20.02
N LEU A 215 10.06 17.98 -19.15
CA LEU A 215 10.41 18.86 -18.03
C LEU A 215 11.09 18.11 -16.87
N CYS A 216 11.04 16.78 -16.85
CA CYS A 216 11.63 15.95 -15.80
C CYS A 216 13.11 15.59 -16.02
N ARG A 217 13.70 16.04 -17.14
CA ARG A 217 15.09 15.73 -17.52
C ARG A 217 16.08 16.02 -16.39
N GLY A 218 17.02 15.10 -16.18
CA GLY A 218 18.07 15.19 -15.17
C GLY A 218 17.66 14.66 -13.79
N GLN A 219 16.41 14.27 -13.60
CA GLN A 219 15.97 13.63 -12.36
C GLN A 219 16.34 12.13 -12.38
N THR A 220 16.92 11.64 -11.29
CA THR A 220 17.06 10.19 -11.08
C THR A 220 15.70 9.54 -10.83
N PRO A 221 15.56 8.20 -11.00
CA PRO A 221 14.31 7.52 -10.68
C PRO A 221 13.78 7.80 -9.27
N ALA A 222 14.67 7.78 -8.28
CA ALA A 222 14.33 8.09 -6.89
C ALA A 222 13.81 9.53 -6.72
N GLN A 223 14.38 10.51 -7.43
CA GLN A 223 13.93 11.90 -7.38
C GLN A 223 12.57 12.08 -8.06
N ALA A 224 12.37 11.47 -9.22
CA ALA A 224 11.10 11.50 -9.93
C ALA A 224 9.98 10.85 -9.09
N GLU A 225 10.25 9.71 -8.45
CA GLU A 225 9.33 9.05 -7.53
C GLU A 225 8.99 9.94 -6.32
N ILE A 226 9.98 10.59 -5.70
CA ILE A 226 9.71 11.54 -4.59
C ILE A 226 8.83 12.70 -5.05
N ASN A 227 9.10 13.27 -6.22
CA ASN A 227 8.31 14.36 -6.78
C ASN A 227 6.88 13.92 -7.07
N TYR A 228 6.69 12.70 -7.58
CA TYR A 228 5.38 12.08 -7.71
C TYR A 228 4.64 12.03 -6.36
N LEU A 229 5.29 11.49 -5.31
CA LEU A 229 4.67 11.38 -3.98
C LEU A 229 4.29 12.76 -3.41
N ASN A 230 5.20 13.73 -3.53
CA ASN A 230 4.99 15.10 -3.04
C ASN A 230 3.88 15.83 -3.79
N ARG A 231 3.64 15.49 -5.06
CA ARG A 231 2.52 16.05 -5.82
C ARG A 231 1.21 15.35 -5.51
N ALA A 232 1.21 14.02 -5.40
CA ALA A 232 0.03 13.19 -5.17
C ALA A 232 -0.55 13.34 -3.76
N LYS A 233 0.27 13.67 -2.74
CA LYS A 233 -0.20 13.88 -1.36
C LYS A 233 -1.23 15.00 -1.19
N TYR A 234 -1.33 15.90 -2.17
CA TYR A 234 -2.29 17.00 -2.18
C TYR A 234 -3.63 16.65 -2.84
N LEU A 235 -3.77 15.44 -3.40
CA LEU A 235 -5.06 14.96 -3.90
C LEU A 235 -6.01 14.78 -2.71
N GLU A 236 -7.24 15.27 -2.84
CA GLU A 236 -8.21 15.33 -1.74
C GLU A 236 -8.48 13.96 -1.10
N MET A 237 -8.46 12.92 -1.92
CA MET A 237 -8.72 11.54 -1.52
C MET A 237 -7.45 10.74 -1.16
N TYR A 238 -6.30 11.41 -1.03
CA TYR A 238 -5.03 10.77 -0.71
C TYR A 238 -5.09 10.03 0.65
N GLY A 239 -4.87 8.72 0.59
CA GLY A 239 -4.87 7.86 1.78
C GLY A 239 -6.21 7.77 2.52
N VAL A 240 -7.32 8.14 1.87
CA VAL A 240 -8.64 8.14 2.52
C VAL A 240 -9.25 6.73 2.49
N ASP A 241 -9.45 6.14 3.66
CA ASP A 241 -10.26 4.92 3.84
C ASP A 241 -11.72 5.31 4.14
N MET A 242 -12.60 5.19 3.14
CA MET A 242 -13.95 5.74 3.18
C MET A 242 -14.99 4.72 3.68
N HIS A 243 -15.80 5.14 4.65
CA HIS A 243 -16.87 4.34 5.24
C HIS A 243 -18.21 5.08 5.17
N ILE A 244 -19.27 4.39 4.73
CA ILE A 244 -20.62 4.95 4.72
C ILE A 244 -21.27 4.74 6.09
N VAL A 245 -21.87 5.80 6.62
CA VAL A 245 -22.56 5.79 7.91
C VAL A 245 -23.86 6.59 7.83
N ARG A 246 -24.78 6.36 8.77
CA ARG A 246 -26.05 7.09 8.84
C ARG A 246 -26.09 8.00 10.07
N GLY A 247 -26.44 9.27 9.88
CA GLY A 247 -26.62 10.25 10.95
C GLY A 247 -27.88 10.01 11.79
N ARG A 248 -28.06 10.83 12.84
CA ARG A 248 -29.29 10.81 13.67
C ARG A 248 -30.51 11.34 12.93
N ASP A 249 -30.28 12.25 12.00
CA ASP A 249 -31.27 12.84 11.08
C ASP A 249 -31.77 11.85 10.03
N GLY A 250 -31.11 10.69 9.89
CA GLY A 250 -31.48 9.64 8.95
C GLY A 250 -30.72 9.69 7.63
N ASN A 251 -29.91 10.73 7.40
CA ASN A 251 -29.14 10.90 6.17
C ASN A 251 -27.87 10.05 6.17
N ASN A 252 -27.39 9.73 4.97
CA ASN A 252 -26.14 9.00 4.78
C ASN A 252 -24.97 9.98 4.64
N TYR A 253 -23.95 9.77 5.44
CA TYR A 253 -22.68 10.47 5.41
C TYR A 253 -21.55 9.52 5.05
N LYS A 254 -20.42 10.07 4.62
CA LYS A 254 -19.19 9.29 4.45
C LYS A 254 -18.12 9.80 5.42
N LEU A 255 -17.52 8.88 6.16
CA LEU A 255 -16.40 9.13 7.06
C LEU A 255 -15.13 8.56 6.42
N GLY A 256 -14.21 9.44 6.04
CA GLY A 256 -12.91 9.10 5.49
C GLY A 256 -11.85 9.13 6.59
N LEU A 257 -11.23 7.98 6.88
CA LEU A 257 -10.06 7.96 7.76
C LEU A 257 -8.85 8.45 6.97
N THR A 258 -8.19 9.48 7.48
CA THR A 258 -7.02 10.09 6.84
C THR A 258 -5.84 10.11 7.82
N PRO A 259 -4.63 10.43 7.33
CA PRO A 259 -3.47 10.59 8.21
C PRO A 259 -3.64 11.71 9.24
N GLN A 260 -4.39 12.76 8.89
CA GLN A 260 -4.58 13.94 9.74
C GLN A 260 -5.75 13.78 10.72
N GLY A 261 -6.80 13.06 10.32
CA GLY A 261 -8.04 13.01 11.06
C GLY A 261 -9.13 12.19 10.38
N MET A 262 -10.37 12.43 10.78
CA MET A 262 -11.55 11.86 10.15
C MET A 262 -12.26 12.93 9.31
N LEU A 263 -12.20 12.75 8.00
CA LEU A 263 -12.85 13.57 7.00
C LEU A 263 -14.33 13.21 6.91
N VAL A 264 -15.22 14.21 6.78
CA VAL A 264 -16.66 14.00 6.73
C VAL A 264 -17.23 14.58 5.43
N PHE A 265 -18.03 13.77 4.74
CA PHE A 265 -18.76 14.17 3.54
C PHE A 265 -20.27 13.97 3.71
N ASP A 266 -21.02 14.90 3.12
CA ASP A 266 -22.44 14.74 2.80
C ASP A 266 -22.58 14.67 1.26
N GLY A 267 -22.95 13.51 0.75
CA GLY A 267 -22.92 13.23 -0.68
C GLY A 267 -21.52 13.39 -1.30
N ALA A 268 -21.33 14.47 -2.05
CA ALA A 268 -20.06 14.90 -2.65
C ALA A 268 -19.43 16.12 -1.94
N GLN A 269 -20.17 16.78 -1.05
CA GLN A 269 -19.70 17.96 -0.35
C GLN A 269 -18.86 17.55 0.85
N LYS A 270 -17.62 18.05 0.89
CA LYS A 270 -16.76 17.98 2.08
C LYS A 270 -17.30 18.92 3.15
N ILE A 271 -17.72 18.35 4.28
CA ILE A 271 -18.22 19.11 5.43
C ILE A 271 -17.05 19.64 6.27
N GLY A 272 -16.07 18.79 6.56
CA GLY A 272 -14.97 19.16 7.43
C GLY A 272 -14.05 17.99 7.79
N LEU A 273 -13.02 18.28 8.58
CA LEU A 273 -12.01 17.33 9.04
C LEU A 273 -11.90 17.41 10.56
N PHE A 274 -12.19 16.31 11.24
CA PHE A 274 -11.94 16.19 12.68
C PHE A 274 -10.52 15.67 12.89
N PHE A 275 -9.60 16.56 13.25
CA PHE A 275 -8.21 16.20 13.50
C PHE A 275 -8.08 15.18 14.64
N TRP A 276 -7.11 14.28 14.52
CA TRP A 276 -6.94 13.22 15.50
C TRP A 276 -6.68 13.75 16.91
N ASP A 277 -6.02 14.90 17.06
CA ASP A 277 -5.73 15.56 18.34
C ASP A 277 -6.97 16.10 19.05
N LYS A 278 -7.95 16.62 18.30
CA LYS A 278 -9.24 17.12 18.79
C LYS A 278 -10.24 16.01 19.12
N ILE A 279 -10.03 14.78 18.65
CA ILE A 279 -10.92 13.66 18.99
C ILE A 279 -10.63 13.17 20.41
N GLN A 280 -11.60 13.36 21.31
CA GLN A 280 -11.50 12.99 22.73
C GLN A 280 -12.02 11.58 23.01
N LYS A 281 -13.04 11.15 22.27
CA LYS A 281 -13.61 9.80 22.43
C LYS A 281 -14.08 9.24 21.09
N LEU A 282 -13.71 7.98 20.84
CA LEU A 282 -14.26 7.18 19.75
C LEU A 282 -14.64 5.80 20.27
N ASP A 283 -15.94 5.54 20.33
CA ASP A 283 -16.49 4.33 20.95
C ASP A 283 -17.63 3.77 20.10
N PHE A 284 -17.96 2.50 20.31
CA PHE A 284 -19.08 1.87 19.62
C PHE A 284 -19.87 0.92 20.51
N LYS A 285 -21.18 0.85 20.27
CA LYS A 285 -22.10 -0.10 20.91
C LYS A 285 -23.12 -0.58 19.89
N ASN A 286 -23.24 -1.89 19.73
CA ASN A 286 -24.11 -2.49 18.70
C ASN A 286 -23.77 -1.93 17.31
N LYS A 287 -24.71 -1.24 16.67
CA LYS A 287 -24.55 -0.60 15.36
C LYS A 287 -24.17 0.89 15.44
N LYS A 288 -24.02 1.43 16.65
CA LYS A 288 -23.86 2.86 16.91
C LYS A 288 -22.41 3.21 17.23
N LEU A 289 -21.83 4.08 16.42
CA LEU A 289 -20.54 4.73 16.64
C LEU A 289 -20.78 6.09 17.32
N THR A 290 -20.00 6.41 18.35
CA THR A 290 -20.03 7.71 19.05
C THR A 290 -18.66 8.36 18.94
N LEU A 291 -18.65 9.58 18.42
CA LEU A 291 -17.48 10.43 18.29
C LEU A 291 -17.67 11.68 19.14
N VAL A 292 -16.69 12.00 19.98
CA VAL A 292 -16.65 13.26 20.73
C VAL A 292 -15.43 14.05 20.29
N VAL A 293 -15.67 15.25 19.78
CA VAL A 293 -14.64 16.16 19.26
C VAL A 293 -14.61 17.42 20.10
N GLU A 294 -13.41 17.88 20.40
CA GLU A 294 -13.14 19.17 21.03
C GLU A 294 -13.09 20.27 19.97
N GLU A 295 -13.80 21.36 20.21
CA GLU A 295 -13.73 22.57 19.39
C GLU A 295 -13.09 23.70 20.20
N ASP A 296 -12.20 24.44 19.55
CA ASP A 296 -11.54 25.60 20.17
C ASP A 296 -12.59 26.69 20.40
N ALA A 297 -12.59 27.29 21.58
CA ALA A 297 -13.50 28.37 21.88
C ALA A 297 -13.21 29.56 20.96
N ASP A 298 -14.23 30.07 20.25
CA ASP A 298 -14.15 31.39 19.64
C ASP A 298 -13.74 32.41 20.72
N GLN A 299 -12.96 33.43 20.33
CA GLN A 299 -12.46 34.49 21.22
C GLN A 299 -13.58 35.22 22.00
N SER A 300 -14.85 34.99 21.63
CA SER A 300 -16.06 35.52 22.28
C SER A 300 -16.56 34.72 23.49
N ASN A 301 -16.17 33.45 23.69
CA ASN A 301 -16.81 32.55 24.67
C ASN A 301 -15.91 32.17 25.86
N ASN A 302 -15.38 33.18 26.58
CA ASN A 302 -14.69 33.05 27.88
C ASN A 302 -13.63 31.92 28.00
N GLY A 303 -13.05 31.45 26.89
CA GLY A 303 -12.05 30.39 26.86
C GLY A 303 -12.56 28.99 27.29
N GLN A 304 -13.86 28.72 27.29
CA GLN A 304 -14.39 27.39 27.63
C GLN A 304 -14.33 26.43 26.44
N ILE A 305 -13.58 25.34 26.60
CA ILE A 305 -13.50 24.23 25.64
C ILE A 305 -14.89 23.58 25.48
N GLN A 306 -15.40 23.51 24.24
CA GLN A 306 -16.68 22.87 23.94
C GLN A 306 -16.47 21.46 23.36
N LEU A 307 -17.27 20.49 23.82
CA LEU A 307 -17.25 19.12 23.32
C LEU A 307 -18.50 18.84 22.47
N HIS A 308 -18.31 18.51 21.19
CA HIS A 308 -19.36 18.11 20.27
C HIS A 308 -19.46 16.59 20.16
N THR A 309 -20.65 16.05 20.36
CA THR A 309 -20.90 14.60 20.28
C THR A 309 -21.67 14.24 19.01
N PHE A 310 -21.00 13.55 18.10
CA PHE A 310 -21.57 12.99 16.88
C PHE A 310 -21.89 11.51 17.09
N VAL A 311 -23.00 11.07 16.50
CA VAL A 311 -23.46 9.69 16.60
C VAL A 311 -23.88 9.21 15.23
N PHE A 312 -23.30 8.08 14.83
CA PHE A 312 -23.55 7.46 13.56
C PHE A 312 -24.01 6.02 13.73
N ASN A 313 -24.93 5.57 12.90
CA ASN A 313 -25.37 4.19 12.82
C ASN A 313 -24.81 3.53 11.56
N LEU A 314 -24.36 2.28 11.68
CA LEU A 314 -23.93 1.46 10.56
C LEU A 314 -24.89 0.30 10.32
N GLU A 315 -24.74 -0.39 9.19
CA GLU A 315 -25.62 -1.49 8.78
C GLU A 315 -25.63 -2.66 9.77
N SER A 316 -24.49 -2.95 10.41
CA SER A 316 -24.33 -4.06 11.32
C SER A 316 -23.32 -3.79 12.44
N HIS A 317 -23.38 -4.58 13.50
CA HIS A 317 -22.36 -4.56 14.56
C HIS A 317 -20.96 -4.91 14.03
N LYS A 318 -20.87 -5.79 13.03
CA LYS A 318 -19.60 -6.14 12.37
C LYS A 318 -19.01 -4.94 11.62
N ALA A 319 -19.83 -4.22 10.85
CA ALA A 319 -19.40 -3.01 10.15
C ALA A 319 -18.99 -1.90 11.12
N CYS A 320 -19.79 -1.66 12.17
CA CYS A 320 -19.48 -0.65 13.19
C CYS A 320 -18.17 -0.95 13.92
N LYS A 321 -17.97 -2.21 14.32
CA LYS A 321 -16.71 -2.67 14.92
C LYS A 321 -15.53 -2.57 13.96
N HIS A 322 -15.75 -2.80 12.66
CA HIS A 322 -14.71 -2.69 11.64
C HIS A 322 -14.23 -1.23 11.50
N LEU A 323 -15.14 -0.29 11.23
CA LEU A 323 -14.82 1.14 11.17
C LEU A 323 -14.14 1.62 12.47
N TRP A 324 -14.72 1.29 13.63
CA TRP A 324 -14.13 1.67 14.92
C TRP A 324 -12.70 1.14 15.06
N LYS A 325 -12.42 -0.11 14.66
CA LYS A 325 -11.06 -0.65 14.67
C LYS A 325 -10.13 0.13 13.75
N CYS A 326 -10.51 0.32 12.47
CA CYS A 326 -9.69 1.05 11.52
C CYS A 326 -9.36 2.46 12.03
N ALA A 327 -10.34 3.16 12.58
CA ALA A 327 -10.17 4.50 13.13
C ALA A 327 -9.25 4.52 14.36
N ILE A 328 -9.37 3.55 15.28
CA ILE A 328 -8.45 3.41 16.42
C ILE A 328 -7.02 3.10 15.95
N GLU A 329 -6.85 2.27 14.91
CA GLU A 329 -5.53 2.01 14.34
C GLU A 329 -4.90 3.27 13.74
N HIS A 330 -5.65 4.06 12.96
CA HIS A 330 -5.17 5.32 12.37
C HIS A 330 -4.83 6.36 13.45
N HIS A 331 -5.74 6.57 14.40
CA HIS A 331 -5.51 7.45 15.54
C HIS A 331 -4.25 7.04 16.30
N SER A 332 -4.09 5.75 16.59
CA SER A 332 -2.91 5.25 17.31
C SER A 332 -1.63 5.46 16.51
N PHE A 333 -1.65 5.17 15.20
CA PHE A 333 -0.49 5.27 14.32
C PHE A 333 0.00 6.70 14.15
N PHE A 334 -0.90 7.65 13.87
CA PHE A 334 -0.54 9.04 13.54
C PHE A 334 -0.46 9.97 14.75
N ARG A 335 -1.26 9.76 15.80
CA ARG A 335 -1.29 10.68 16.97
C ARG A 335 -0.30 10.32 18.06
N LEU A 336 -0.11 9.02 18.35
CA LEU A 336 0.64 8.62 19.54
C LEU A 336 2.14 8.64 19.28
N LYS A 337 2.92 9.23 20.19
CA LYS A 337 4.39 9.24 20.12
C LYS A 337 5.00 7.88 20.49
N THR A 338 4.33 7.12 21.35
CA THR A 338 4.73 5.77 21.71
C THR A 338 3.49 4.92 21.90
N HIS A 339 3.56 3.64 21.52
CA HIS A 339 2.56 2.70 21.97
C HIS A 339 2.63 2.62 23.50
N LEU A 340 1.56 3.03 24.20
CA LEU A 340 1.43 2.78 25.63
C LEU A 340 1.39 1.25 25.82
N GLY A 341 2.53 0.67 26.18
CA GLY A 341 2.65 -0.74 26.52
C GLY A 341 1.50 -1.16 27.45
N PRO A 342 1.03 -2.42 27.38
CA PRO A 342 -0.16 -2.82 28.09
C PRO A 342 0.01 -2.48 29.58
N ARG A 343 -0.71 -1.44 30.06
CA ARG A 343 -0.91 -1.25 31.49
C ARG A 343 -1.48 -2.57 31.99
N GLN A 344 -0.69 -3.28 32.80
CA GLN A 344 -1.13 -4.51 33.46
C GLN A 344 -2.19 -4.15 34.49
N ASN A 345 -3.40 -3.82 34.03
CA ASN A 345 -4.55 -3.84 34.91
C ASN A 345 -4.89 -5.31 35.12
N ARG A 346 -4.51 -5.79 36.30
CA ARG A 346 -4.78 -7.12 36.83
C ARG A 346 -6.25 -7.51 36.60
N SER A 347 -6.44 -8.78 36.22
CA SER A 347 -7.66 -9.59 36.38
C SER A 347 -9.02 -8.86 36.23
N GLN A 348 -9.62 -8.95 35.04
CA GLN A 348 -11.06 -8.75 34.87
C GLN A 348 -11.63 -9.88 34.01
N LEU A 349 -12.06 -10.95 34.68
CA LEU A 349 -12.95 -11.96 34.12
C LEU A 349 -14.30 -11.26 33.82
N PHE A 350 -14.88 -11.55 32.65
CA PHE A 350 -16.15 -11.00 32.12
C PHE A 350 -16.12 -9.54 31.62
N ARG A 351 -15.37 -9.28 30.53
CA ARG A 351 -15.54 -8.03 29.76
C ARG A 351 -16.45 -8.25 28.55
N LEU A 352 -17.72 -7.83 28.64
CA LEU A 352 -18.59 -7.66 27.47
C LEU A 352 -18.14 -6.40 26.71
N GLY A 353 -17.33 -6.57 25.67
CA GLY A 353 -16.85 -5.46 24.84
C GLY A 353 -15.67 -5.86 23.94
N SER A 354 -15.29 -4.98 23.01
CA SER A 354 -14.10 -5.21 22.19
C SER A 354 -12.83 -5.03 23.03
N THR A 355 -11.99 -6.07 23.13
CA THR A 355 -10.66 -6.01 23.78
C THR A 355 -9.56 -5.55 22.82
N PHE A 356 -9.93 -5.17 21.60
CA PHE A 356 -9.00 -4.76 20.58
C PHE A 356 -8.22 -3.53 21.03
N LYS A 357 -6.92 -3.58 20.78
CA LYS A 357 -5.98 -2.47 20.90
C LYS A 357 -5.06 -2.55 19.70
N TYR A 358 -4.72 -1.42 19.11
CA TYR A 358 -3.63 -1.36 18.14
C TYR A 358 -2.35 -1.87 18.83
N ARG A 359 -1.57 -2.70 18.13
CA ARG A 359 -0.33 -3.32 18.67
C ARG A 359 0.90 -3.08 17.80
N GLY A 360 0.74 -2.36 16.69
CA GLY A 360 1.87 -1.98 15.85
C GLY A 360 2.61 -0.78 16.42
N ARG A 361 3.72 -0.40 15.79
CA ARG A 361 4.44 0.83 16.11
C ARG A 361 3.68 2.04 15.57
N THR A 362 3.91 3.19 16.16
CA THR A 362 3.38 4.46 15.65
C THR A 362 4.32 5.06 14.61
N GLU A 363 3.84 6.00 13.79
CA GLU A 363 4.68 6.69 12.79
C GLU A 363 5.90 7.34 13.46
N TYR A 364 5.69 7.97 14.63
CA TYR A 364 6.77 8.57 15.40
C TYR A 364 7.85 7.53 15.75
N GLU A 365 7.45 6.33 16.19
CA GLU A 365 8.38 5.25 16.53
C GLU A 365 9.11 4.73 15.29
N THR A 366 8.39 4.51 14.18
CA THR A 366 8.96 4.06 12.90
C THR A 366 10.02 5.04 12.39
N VAL A 367 9.74 6.35 12.46
CA VAL A 367 10.65 7.40 11.97
C VAL A 367 11.84 7.63 12.91
N HIS A 368 11.63 7.66 14.23
CA HIS A 368 12.63 8.16 15.19
C HIS A 368 13.41 7.07 15.92
N LYS A 369 12.84 5.88 16.17
CA LYS A 369 13.52 4.84 16.94
C LYS A 369 14.47 3.98 16.11
N ASP A 370 14.17 3.82 14.82
CA ASP A 370 14.99 3.04 13.88
C ASP A 370 15.87 3.92 12.97
N GLY A 371 15.85 5.24 13.17
CA GLY A 371 16.49 6.21 12.28
C GLY A 371 17.97 5.92 11.99
N ALA A 372 18.74 5.45 12.98
CA ALA A 372 20.16 5.11 12.79
C ALA A 372 20.37 3.82 11.95
N ARG A 373 19.47 2.84 12.05
CA ARG A 373 19.53 1.61 11.25
C ARG A 373 19.04 1.86 9.83
N LEU A 374 17.92 2.58 9.68
CA LEU A 374 17.31 2.91 8.39
C LEU A 374 18.17 3.90 7.58
N SER A 375 18.84 4.85 8.25
CA SER A 375 19.77 5.78 7.58
C SER A 375 20.88 5.04 6.82
N ARG A 376 21.40 3.93 7.36
CA ARG A 376 22.41 3.10 6.67
C ARG A 376 21.88 2.34 5.45
N ARG A 377 20.56 2.19 5.33
CA ARG A 377 19.88 1.54 4.19
C ARG A 377 19.33 2.53 3.16
N HIS A 378 19.52 3.84 3.37
CA HIS A 378 19.07 4.86 2.43
C HIS A 378 19.66 4.67 1.00
N SER A 379 20.81 4.02 0.87
CA SER A 379 21.47 3.69 -0.41
C SER A 379 21.34 2.22 -0.83
N SER A 380 20.46 1.45 -0.20
CA SER A 380 20.19 0.07 -0.62
C SER A 380 19.65 0.06 -2.05
N THR A 381 20.25 -0.77 -2.90
CA THR A 381 19.81 -0.90 -4.30
C THR A 381 18.76 -2.00 -4.39
N PHE A 382 17.70 -1.73 -5.14
CA PHE A 382 16.66 -2.70 -5.47
C PHE A 382 16.31 -2.58 -6.95
N GLU A 383 15.71 -3.63 -7.50
CA GLU A 383 15.29 -3.66 -8.89
C GLU A 383 13.88 -3.08 -9.03
N ARG A 384 13.74 -2.05 -9.85
CA ARG A 384 12.45 -1.49 -10.26
C ARG A 384 11.88 -2.33 -11.38
N ARG A 385 10.61 -2.72 -11.27
CA ARG A 385 9.94 -3.45 -12.35
C ARG A 385 9.38 -2.48 -13.39
N PRO A 386 9.56 -2.77 -14.69
CA PRO A 386 8.89 -2.03 -15.75
C PRO A 386 7.36 -2.13 -15.63
N SER A 387 6.67 -1.06 -16.02
CA SER A 387 5.21 -1.06 -16.12
C SER A 387 4.75 -1.95 -17.28
N GLN A 388 3.53 -2.44 -17.18
CA GLN A 388 2.88 -3.13 -18.28
C GLN A 388 2.72 -2.18 -19.48
N ARG A 389 3.18 -2.63 -20.65
CA ARG A 389 2.97 -1.94 -21.93
C ARG A 389 1.78 -2.52 -22.68
N TYR A 390 1.06 -1.64 -23.35
CA TYR A 390 -0.09 -1.93 -24.21
C TYR A 390 0.25 -1.58 -25.66
N GLY A 391 -0.57 -2.07 -26.59
CA GLY A 391 -0.47 -1.65 -27.98
C GLY A 391 -0.59 -0.12 -28.10
N PRO A 392 0.22 0.52 -28.95
CA PRO A 392 0.18 1.97 -29.14
C PRO A 392 -1.18 2.41 -29.70
N ARG A 393 -1.57 3.65 -29.42
CA ARG A 393 -2.79 4.23 -29.98
C ARG A 393 -2.64 4.43 -31.49
N GLU A 394 -3.54 3.83 -32.26
CA GLU A 394 -3.49 3.86 -33.74
C GLU A 394 -3.49 5.28 -34.32
N SER A 395 -4.22 6.22 -33.72
CA SER A 395 -4.31 7.61 -34.19
C SER A 395 -2.95 8.31 -34.20
N HIS A 396 -2.12 8.08 -33.19
CA HIS A 396 -0.75 8.60 -33.14
C HIS A 396 0.17 7.93 -34.17
N ALA A 397 0.02 6.61 -34.37
CA ALA A 397 0.81 5.87 -35.36
C ALA A 397 0.51 6.35 -36.79
N MET A 398 -0.77 6.51 -37.13
CA MET A 398 -1.21 7.04 -38.43
C MET A 398 -0.75 8.48 -38.65
N SER A 399 -0.90 9.35 -37.65
CA SER A 399 -0.47 10.76 -37.73
C SER A 399 1.03 10.93 -37.93
N ARG A 400 1.85 9.98 -37.45
CA ARG A 400 3.29 9.95 -37.70
C ARG A 400 3.60 9.50 -39.13
N GLN A 401 2.87 8.52 -39.65
CA GLN A 401 3.04 8.03 -41.01
C GLN A 401 2.68 9.10 -42.05
N ILE A 402 1.53 9.79 -41.85
CA ILE A 402 1.10 10.90 -42.72
C ILE A 402 2.17 12.00 -42.77
N ARG A 403 2.69 12.43 -41.62
CA ARG A 403 3.77 13.45 -41.57
C ARG A 403 5.04 12.98 -42.28
N ARG A 404 5.39 11.70 -42.15
CA ARG A 404 6.57 11.13 -42.83
C ARG A 404 6.37 11.10 -44.34
N ASP A 405 5.18 10.73 -44.79
CA ASP A 405 4.87 10.61 -46.21
C ASP A 405 4.73 11.99 -46.87
N GLN A 406 4.23 13.01 -46.16
CA GLN A 406 4.26 14.42 -46.58
C GLN A 406 5.70 14.94 -46.73
N PHE A 407 6.56 14.70 -45.75
CA PHE A 407 7.97 15.12 -45.83
C PHE A 407 8.71 14.47 -47.01
N LYS A 408 8.37 13.22 -47.36
CA LYS A 408 8.91 12.54 -48.55
C LYS A 408 8.38 13.05 -49.89
N GLN A 409 7.26 13.79 -49.90
CA GLN A 409 6.73 14.42 -51.10
C GLN A 409 7.30 15.82 -51.31
N GLU A 410 7.82 16.46 -50.26
CA GLU A 410 8.43 17.80 -50.29
C GLU A 410 9.94 17.79 -50.56
N VAL A 411 10.59 16.63 -50.45
CA VAL A 411 12.01 16.37 -50.79
C VAL A 411 12.07 15.58 -52.08
#